data_AF-R7VC13-F1
#
_entry.id   AF-R7VC13-F1
#
_cell.length_a   1.000
_cell.length_b   1.000
_cell.length_c   1.000
_cell.angle_alpha   90.00
_cell.angle_beta   90.00
_cell.angle_gamma   90.00
#
_symmetry.space_group_name_H-M   'P 1'
#
loop_
_entity.id
_entity.type
_entity.pdbx_description
1 polymer ?
#
loop_
_entity_poly.entity_id
_entity_poly.type
_entity_poly.pdbx_seq_one_letter_code
_entity_poly.pdbx_strand_id
1 'polypeptide(L)' 'GVLLSPGYPQKYSNNLDCTYGIHQPSGSTTTLELKYFDLEHHETCDYDWLQVTIEIILE' A
#
# COMPACT_ATOMS: atom_id res chain seq x y z
N GLY A 1 -5.69 -10.48 -5.72
CA GLY A 1 -6.21 -10.44 -4.34
C GLY A 1 -6.81 -9.08 -4.06
N VAL A 2 -7.33 -8.85 -2.85
CA VAL A 2 -7.77 -7.53 -2.39
C VAL A 2 -7.03 -7.21 -1.09
N LEU A 3 -6.45 -6.02 -1.00
CA LEU A 3 -5.86 -5.47 0.22
C LEU A 3 -6.78 -4.34 0.71
N LEU A 4 -7.00 -4.29 2.01
CA LEU A 4 -7.82 -3.28 2.68
C LEU A 4 -6.95 -2.59 3.72
N SER A 5 -7.18 -1.29 3.94
CA SER A 5 -6.58 -0.59 5.07
C SER A 5 -7.07 -1.19 6.39
N PRO A 6 -6.24 -1.23 7.44
CA PRO A 6 -6.69 -1.65 8.77
C PRO A 6 -7.90 -0.83 9.22
N GLY A 7 -9.00 -1.50 9.53
CA GLY A 7 -10.25 -0.86 9.96
C GLY A 7 -11.25 -0.53 8.86
N TYR A 8 -10.91 -0.70 7.57
CA TYR A 8 -11.87 -0.51 6.47
C TYR A 8 -13.17 -1.30 6.72
N PRO A 9 -14.37 -0.70 6.55
CA PRO A 9 -14.64 0.58 5.89
C PRO A 9 -14.59 1.82 6.79
N GLN A 10 -14.20 1.67 8.07
CA GLN A 10 -13.96 2.79 8.96
C GLN A 10 -12.59 3.42 8.70
N LYS A 11 -12.33 4.57 9.34
CA LYS A 11 -11.02 5.22 9.31
C LYS A 11 -9.94 4.29 9.86
N TYR A 12 -8.76 4.35 9.25
CA TYR A 12 -7.58 3.72 9.80
C TYR A 12 -7.16 4.41 11.10
N SER A 13 -6.47 3.68 11.97
CA SER A 13 -5.96 4.22 13.23
C SER A 13 -4.68 5.03 13.00
N ASN A 14 -4.38 5.97 13.89
CA ASN A 14 -3.13 6.75 13.82
C ASN A 14 -1.91 5.87 14.11
N ASN A 15 -0.73 6.28 13.61
CA ASN A 15 0.57 5.64 13.84
C ASN A 15 0.67 4.20 13.30
N LEU A 16 -0.03 3.90 12.21
CA LEU A 16 0.12 2.61 11.52
C LEU A 16 1.37 2.61 10.65
N ASP A 17 2.15 1.54 10.75
CA ASP A 17 3.24 1.21 9.84
C ASP A 17 3.00 -0.22 9.34
N CYS A 18 2.59 -0.35 8.09
CA CYS A 18 2.12 -1.61 7.51
C CYS A 18 2.84 -1.90 6.20
N THR A 19 3.44 -3.08 6.11
CA THR A 19 4.13 -3.55 4.91
C THR A 19 3.52 -4.86 4.43
N TYR A 20 3.15 -4.92 3.15
CA TYR A 20 2.58 -6.10 2.51
C TYR A 20 3.42 -6.50 1.29
N GLY A 21 3.97 -7.71 1.31
CA GLY A 21 4.69 -8.29 0.17
C GLY A 21 3.73 -8.91 -0.84
N ILE A 22 3.86 -8.55 -2.12
CA ILE A 22 3.17 -9.20 -3.23
C ILE A 22 4.21 -9.97 -4.05
N HIS A 23 4.26 -11.28 -3.89
CA HIS A 23 5.22 -12.14 -4.58
C HIS A 23 4.62 -12.78 -5.82
N GLN A 24 5.36 -12.74 -6.92
CA GLN A 24 5.01 -13.40 -8.19
C GLN A 24 6.24 -14.01 -8.84
N PRO A 25 6.08 -15.02 -9.72
CA PRO A 25 7.17 -15.57 -10.50
C PRO A 25 7.84 -14.53 -11.40
N SER A 26 9.15 -14.67 -11.62
CA SER A 26 9.92 -13.82 -12.53
C SER A 26 9.29 -13.73 -13.92
N GLY A 27 9.27 -12.53 -14.49
CA GLY A 27 8.66 -12.26 -15.79
C GLY A 27 7.14 -12.06 -15.75
N SER A 28 6.52 -12.10 -14.57
CA SER A 28 5.10 -11.76 -14.39
C SER A 28 4.91 -10.24 -14.22
N THR A 29 3.74 -9.75 -14.59
CA THR A 29 3.31 -8.37 -14.36
C THR A 29 2.19 -8.34 -13.33
N THR A 30 2.30 -7.45 -12.35
CA THR A 30 1.21 -7.12 -11.41
C THR A 30 0.57 -5.78 -11.78
N THR A 31 -0.76 -5.73 -11.74
CA THR A 31 -1.52 -4.48 -11.79
C THR A 31 -2.09 -4.17 -10.40
N LEU A 32 -1.89 -2.93 -9.94
CA LEU A 32 -2.51 -2.41 -8.74
C LEU A 32 -3.60 -1.41 -9.12
N GLU A 33 -4.80 -1.59 -8.56
CA GLU A 33 -5.93 -0.67 -8.72
C GLU A 33 -6.36 -0.18 -7.34
N LEU A 34 -6.43 1.14 -7.15
CA LEU A 34 -6.95 1.77 -5.93
C LEU A 34 -8.43 2.09 -6.14
N LYS A 35 -9.32 1.26 -5.58
CA LYS A 35 -10.78 1.48 -5.68
C LYS A 35 -11.28 2.56 -4.73
N TYR A 36 -10.67 2.65 -3.56
CA TYR A 36 -10.94 3.67 -2.55
C TYR A 36 -9.60 4.15 -2.02
N PHE A 37 -9.42 5.47 -1.95
CA PHE A 37 -8.19 6.08 -1.47
C PHE A 37 -8.53 7.38 -0.76
N ASP A 38 -8.29 7.41 0.54
CA ASP A 38 -8.53 8.55 1.43
C ASP A 38 -7.47 8.49 2.54
N LEU A 39 -6.61 9.50 2.62
CA LEU A 39 -5.52 9.65 3.58
C LEU A 39 -5.46 11.09 4.07
N GLU A 40 -4.80 11.34 5.21
CA GLU A 40 -4.52 12.69 5.69
C GLU A 40 -3.68 13.47 4.66
N HIS A 41 -4.14 14.66 4.30
CA HIS A 41 -3.46 15.50 3.33
C HIS A 41 -2.32 16.30 3.97
N HIS A 42 -1.15 16.26 3.34
CA HIS A 42 -0.02 17.15 3.58
C HIS A 42 0.67 17.46 2.25
N GLU A 43 1.22 18.67 2.08
CA GLU A 43 1.79 19.11 0.79
C GLU A 43 2.91 18.19 0.27
N THR A 44 3.69 17.63 1.20
CA THR A 44 4.82 16.72 0.95
C THR A 44 4.54 15.26 1.35
N CYS A 45 3.31 14.96 1.79
CA CYS A 45 2.92 13.66 2.36
C CYS A 45 3.71 13.25 3.62
N ASP A 46 4.14 14.21 4.46
CA ASP A 46 4.90 13.93 5.69
C ASP A 46 4.05 13.33 6.83
N TYR A 47 2.72 13.32 6.69
CA TYR A 47 1.80 12.75 7.69
C TYR A 47 1.47 11.29 7.33
N ASP A 48 0.55 11.09 6.38
CA ASP A 48 0.14 9.78 5.92
C ASP A 48 0.46 9.60 4.43
N TRP A 49 0.94 8.41 4.05
CA TRP A 49 1.24 8.08 2.67
C TRP A 49 1.04 6.59 2.36
N LEU A 50 0.81 6.28 1.09
CA LEU A 50 0.93 4.93 0.55
C LEU A 50 2.16 4.89 -0.35
N GLN A 51 3.15 4.08 0.03
CA GLN A 51 4.33 3.83 -0.79
C GLN A 51 4.18 2.50 -1.54
N VAL A 52 4.47 2.51 -2.85
CA VAL A 52 4.53 1.32 -3.69
C VAL A 52 5.94 1.20 -4.24
N THR A 53 6.65 0.15 -3.84
CA THR A 53 8.02 -0.13 -4.28
C THR A 53 8.09 -1.46 -5.02
N ILE A 54 9.02 -1.55 -5.96
CA ILE A 54 9.40 -2.82 -6.57
C ILE A 54 10.66 -3.29 -5.86
N GLU A 55 10.56 -4.42 -5.17
CA GLU A 55 11.71 -5.10 -4.59
C GLU A 55 12.09 -6.29 -5.45
N ILE A 56 13.29 -6.24 -6.04
CA ILE A 56 13.87 -7.38 -6.74
C ILE A 56 14.57 -8.22 -5.69
N ILE A 57 14.00 -9.39 -5.39
CA ILE A 57 14.66 -10.39 -4.56
C ILE A 57 15.71 -11.06 -5.44
N LEU A 58 16.98 -10.70 -5.23
CA LEU A 58 18.11 -11.40 -5.83
C LEU A 58 18.33 -12.68 -5.00
N GLU A 59 18.29 -13.84 -5.66
CA GLU A 59 18.81 -15.09 -5.08
C GLU A 59 20.33 -15.07 -4.98
#